data_AF-A0A523XB74-F1
#
_entry.id   AF-A0A523XB74-F1
#
_cell.length_a   1.000
_cell.length_b   1.000
_cell.length_c   1.000
_cell.angle_alpha   90.00
_cell.angle_beta   90.00
_cell.angle_gamma   90.00
#
_symmetry.space_group_name_H-M   'P 1'
#
loop_
_entity.id
_entity.type
_entity.pdbx_description
1 polymer ?
#
loop_
_entity_poly.entity_id
_entity_poly.type
_entity_poly.pdbx_seq_one_letter_code
_entity_poly.pdbx_strand_id
1 'polypeptide(L)' 'MYEIRWHGRGGQGAITAAKIMAQAAYLDGYRGVTSAPSFGAERRGAPVSASTRISPAPVMV' A
#
# COMPACT_ATOMS: atom_id res chain seq x y z
N MET A 1 -4.85 -14.40 3.33
CA MET A 1 -4.40 -13.01 3.41
C MET A 1 -3.41 -12.77 2.30
N TYR A 2 -3.54 -11.67 1.57
CA TYR A 2 -2.63 -11.28 0.48
C TYR A 2 -1.82 -10.08 0.92
N GLU A 3 -0.52 -10.05 0.58
CA GLU A 3 0.35 -8.90 0.77
C GLU A 3 1.01 -8.54 -0.56
N ILE A 4 0.82 -7.30 -0.98
CA ILE A 4 1.32 -6.74 -2.24
C ILE A 4 2.40 -5.72 -1.88
N ARG A 5 3.60 -5.89 -2.44
CA ARG A 5 4.68 -4.92 -2.29
C ARG A 5 4.83 -4.08 -3.56
N TRP A 6 4.76 -2.78 -3.38
CA TRP A 6 4.90 -1.78 -4.42
C TRP A 6 6.32 -1.23 -4.40
N HIS A 7 6.94 -1.13 -5.57
CA HIS A 7 8.26 -0.54 -5.73
C HIS A 7 8.19 0.59 -6.75
N GLY A 8 8.85 1.70 -6.47
CA GLY A 8 8.94 2.80 -7.41
C GLY A 8 9.93 3.86 -6.94
N ARG A 9 9.83 5.03 -7.56
CA ARG A 9 10.58 6.23 -7.15
C ARG A 9 9.63 7.34 -6.75
N GLY A 10 10.09 8.26 -5.90
CA GLY A 10 9.31 9.45 -5.52
C GLY A 10 8.78 10.20 -6.75
N GLY A 11 7.47 10.41 -6.80
CA GLY A 11 6.77 11.03 -7.93
C GLY A 11 6.20 10.07 -8.99
N GLN A 12 6.51 8.77 -8.93
CA GLN A 12 6.05 7.76 -9.90
C GLN A 12 4.74 7.05 -9.51
N GLY A 13 4.08 7.48 -8.44
CA GLY A 13 2.75 6.99 -8.07
C GLY A 13 2.67 5.65 -7.33
N ALA A 14 3.79 5.01 -6.96
CA ALA A 14 3.77 3.71 -6.25
C ALA A 14 2.96 3.74 -4.93
N ILE A 15 3.09 4.81 -4.13
CA ILE A 15 2.31 4.99 -2.90
C ILE A 15 0.83 5.24 -3.20
N THR A 16 0.55 6.00 -4.27
CA THR A 16 -0.83 6.28 -4.70
C THR A 16 -1.52 4.99 -5.16
N ALA A 17 -0.85 4.16 -5.94
CA ALA A 17 -1.37 2.87 -6.38
C ALA A 17 -1.67 1.93 -5.20
N ALA A 18 -0.79 1.86 -4.20
CA ALA A 18 -1.00 1.09 -2.98
C ALA A 18 -2.26 1.51 -2.21
N LYS A 19 -2.50 2.83 -2.11
CA LYS A 19 -3.70 3.41 -1.48
C LYS A 19 -4.97 3.12 -2.28
N ILE A 20 -4.91 3.26 -3.61
CA ILE A 20 -6.05 2.96 -4.50
C ILE A 20 -6.44 1.49 -4.36
N MET A 21 -5.47 0.57 -4.37
CA MET A 21 -5.73 -0.86 -4.20
C MET A 21 -6.37 -1.17 -2.84
N ALA A 22 -5.87 -0.55 -1.76
CA ALA A 22 -6.47 -0.70 -0.44
C ALA A 22 -7.93 -0.19 -0.43
N GLN A 23 -8.18 0.99 -0.99
CA GLN A 23 -9.53 1.54 -1.05
C GLN A 23 -10.47 0.68 -1.89
N ALA A 24 -10.01 0.15 -3.03
CA ALA A 24 -10.78 -0.77 -3.86
C ALA A 24 -11.13 -2.06 -3.10
N ALA A 25 -10.16 -2.67 -2.41
CA ALA A 25 -10.40 -3.88 -1.61
C ALA A 25 -11.38 -3.63 -0.46
N TYR A 26 -11.31 -2.47 0.19
CA TYR A 26 -12.27 -2.10 1.22
C TYR A 26 -13.70 -1.97 0.65
N LEU A 27 -13.85 -1.32 -0.50
CA LEU A 27 -15.14 -1.17 -1.18
C LEU A 27 -15.70 -2.51 -1.70
N ASP A 28 -14.82 -3.46 -2.02
CA ASP A 28 -15.17 -4.84 -2.42
C ASP A 28 -15.56 -5.74 -1.22
N GLY A 29 -15.57 -5.20 0.00
CA GLY A 29 -16.08 -5.89 1.19
C GLY A 29 -15.03 -6.61 2.04
N TYR A 30 -13.74 -6.45 1.74
CA TYR A 30 -12.67 -7.00 2.59
C TYR A 30 -12.62 -6.27 3.94
N ARG A 31 -12.65 -7.04 5.03
CA ARG A 31 -12.68 -6.51 6.41
C ARG A 31 -11.29 -6.16 6.97
N GLY A 32 -10.24 -6.75 6.42
CA GLY A 32 -8.87 -6.49 6.83
C GLY A 32 -8.07 -5.89 5.70
N VAL A 33 -7.96 -4.56 5.67
CA VAL A 33 -7.22 -3.84 4.63
C VAL A 33 -6.26 -2.85 5.27
N THR A 34 -4.97 -2.91 4.89
CA THR A 34 -3.97 -1.94 5.35
C THR A 34 -3.08 -1.50 4.19
N SER A 35 -2.60 -0.24 4.26
CA SER A 35 -1.63 0.31 3.33
C SER A 35 -0.54 1.03 4.12
N ALA A 36 0.70 0.55 4.04
CA ALA A 36 1.84 1.13 4.74
C ALA A 36 2.91 1.60 3.73
N PRO A 37 3.11 2.91 3.56
CA PRO A 37 4.23 3.42 2.78
C PRO A 37 5.55 3.28 3.55
N SER A 38 6.65 3.05 2.85
CA SER A 38 8.00 3.06 3.38
C SER A 38 8.92 3.82 2.42
N PHE A 39 9.49 4.91 2.91
CA PHE A 39 10.36 5.80 2.15
C PHE A 39 11.43 6.38 3.07
N GLY A 40 12.64 6.57 2.54
CA GLY A 40 13.74 7.24 3.25
C GLY A 40 13.52 8.76 3.33
N ALA A 41 14.43 9.47 4.02
CA ALA A 41 14.36 10.92 4.22
C ALA A 41 14.53 11.76 2.93
N GLU A 42 14.90 11.13 1.82
CA GLU A 42 15.18 11.79 0.55
C GLU A 42 13.91 12.28 -0.16
N ARG A 43 13.91 13.55 -0.60
CA ARG A 43 12.70 14.25 -1.07
C ARG A 43 12.38 14.11 -2.56
N ARG A 44 13.36 13.76 -3.42
CA ARG A 44 13.13 13.64 -4.89
C ARG A 44 13.84 12.42 -5.46
N GLY A 45 13.09 11.65 -6.26
CA GLY A 45 13.63 10.48 -6.94
C GLY A 45 14.07 9.35 -6.01
N ALA A 46 13.88 9.46 -4.70
CA ALA A 46 14.22 8.43 -3.74
C ALA A 46 13.50 7.11 -4.09
N PRO A 47 14.15 5.95 -3.93
CA PRO A 47 13.44 4.67 -3.91
C PRO A 47 12.32 4.73 -2.87
N VAL A 48 11.10 4.42 -3.29
CA VAL A 48 9.95 4.31 -2.41
C VAL A 48 9.37 2.92 -2.52
N SER A 49 8.80 2.47 -1.41
CA SER A 49 8.02 1.25 -1.39
C SER A 49 6.72 1.48 -0.62
N ALA A 50 5.76 0.60 -0.85
CA ALA A 50 4.59 0.50 -0.01
C ALA A 50 4.19 -0.98 0.10
N SER A 51 3.44 -1.32 1.14
CA SER A 51 2.76 -2.60 1.23
C SER A 51 1.26 -2.37 1.33
N THR A 52 0.50 -3.20 0.62
CA THR A 52 -0.96 -3.30 0.77
C THR A 52 -1.28 -4.71 1.23
N ARG A 53 -1.98 -4.84 2.36
CA ARG A 53 -2.46 -6.14 2.84
C ARG A 53 -3.97 -6.21 2.73
N ILE A 54 -4.47 -7.35 2.26
CA ILE A 54 -5.89 -7.60 2.02
C ILE A 54 -6.26 -8.94 2.64
N SER A 55 -7.32 -8.96 3.44
CA SER A 55 -7.78 -10.12 4.19
C SER A 55 -9.31 -10.10 4.32
N PRO A 56 -9.99 -11.25 4.18
CA PRO A 56 -11.44 -11.35 4.40
C PRO A 56 -11.82 -11.14 5.88
N ALA A 57 -10.88 -11.34 6.81
CA ALA A 57 -11.04 -11.11 8.24
C ALA A 57 -10.20 -9.91 8.71
N PRO A 58 -10.57 -9.25 9.83
CA PRO A 58 -9.79 -8.14 10.39
C PRO A 58 -8.31 -8.50 10.56
N VAL A 59 -7.42 -7.58 10.19
CA VAL A 59 -5.98 -7.71 10.40
C VAL A 59 -5.64 -6.88 11.64
N MET A 60 -5.13 -7.51 12.70
CA MET A 60 -4.57 -6.78 13.84
C MET A 60 -3.19 -6.27 13.44
N VAL A 61 -2.95 -4.98 13.67
CA VAL A 61 -1.68 -4.28 13.37
C VAL A 61 -0.96 -3.99 14.66
#